data_AF-A0A7X7DQ59-F1
#
_entry.id   AF-A0A7X7DQ59-F1
#
_cell.length_a   1.000
_cell.length_b   1.000
_cell.length_c   1.000
_cell.angle_alpha   90.00
_cell.angle_beta   90.00
_cell.angle_gamma   90.00
#
_symmetry.space_group_name_H-M   'P 1'
#
loop_
_entity.id
_entity.type
_entity.pdbx_description
1 polymer ?
#
loop_
_entity_poly.entity_id
_entity_poly.type
_entity_poly.pdbx_seq_one_letter_code
_entity_poly.pdbx_strand_id
1 'polypeptide(L)'
;MIKILFVCSKNQWRSPTAERIYRNDVRLQVRSAGVNSSAKHQISIKDIEWCDLILVMEYRHKECIRKKFNKMKLPNISRVPSLK
;
A
#
# COMPACT_ATOMS: atom_id res chain seq x y z
N MET A 1 -13.93 5.88 -9.15
CA MET A 1 -13.50 5.21 -7.89
C MET A 1 -12.00 5.24 -7.81
N ILE A 2 -11.44 5.72 -6.69
CA ILE A 2 -9.99 5.81 -6.49
C ILE A 2 -9.49 4.52 -5.85
N LYS A 3 -8.49 3.87 -6.45
CA LYS A 3 -7.91 2.63 -5.97
C LYS A 3 -6.68 2.93 -5.11
N ILE A 4 -6.76 2.60 -3.82
CA ILE A 4 -5.73 2.90 -2.83
C ILE A 4 -5.10 1.60 -2.34
N LEU A 5 -3.77 1.54 -2.37
CA LEU A 5 -3.00 0.43 -1.81
C LEU A 5 -2.29 0.87 -0.53
N PHE A 6 -2.72 0.34 0.61
CA PHE A 6 -2.07 0.54 1.90
C PHE A 6 -0.89 -0.40 2.06
N VAL A 7 0.29 0.15 2.31
CA VAL A 7 1.52 -0.64 2.42
C VAL A 7 2.15 -0.46 3.79
N CYS A 8 2.46 -1.59 4.45
CA CYS A 8 3.27 -1.62 5.66
C CYS A 8 4.39 -2.67 5.56
N SER A 9 5.11 -2.94 6.67
CA SER A 9 6.19 -3.92 6.68
C SER A 9 5.70 -5.36 6.43
N LYS A 10 4.84 -5.89 7.31
CA LYS A 10 4.45 -7.32 7.34
C LYS A 10 3.03 -7.64 6.89
N ASN A 11 2.22 -6.62 6.59
CA ASN A 11 0.78 -6.76 6.37
C ASN A 11 0.05 -7.57 7.47
N GLN A 12 0.17 -7.10 8.72
CA GLN A 12 -0.44 -7.80 9.87
C GLN A 12 -1.26 -6.88 10.78
N TRP A 13 -0.92 -5.59 10.89
CA TRP A 13 -1.54 -4.67 11.85
C TRP A 13 -2.10 -3.44 11.13
N ARG A 14 -1.26 -2.47 10.79
CA ARG A 14 -1.72 -1.15 10.30
C ARG A 14 -2.35 -1.18 8.90
N SER A 15 -1.75 -1.89 7.94
CA SER A 15 -2.31 -1.96 6.59
C SER A 15 -3.65 -2.72 6.49
N PRO A 16 -3.88 -3.88 7.14
CA PRO A 16 -5.18 -4.54 7.07
C PRO A 16 -6.26 -3.79 7.86
N THR A 17 -5.90 -3.08 8.93
CA THR A 17 -6.85 -2.20 9.63
C THR A 17 -7.32 -1.05 8.74
N ALA A 18 -6.40 -0.38 8.03
CA ALA A 18 -6.77 0.67 7.08
C ALA A 18 -7.69 0.13 5.98
N GLU A 19 -7.37 -1.04 5.41
CA GLU A 19 -8.25 -1.69 4.44
C GLU A 19 -9.65 -1.93 5.02
N ARG A 20 -9.77 -2.45 6.25
CA ARG A 20 -11.07 -2.72 6.87
C ARG A 20 -11.87 -1.45 7.15
N ILE A 21 -11.21 -0.36 7.54
CA ILE A 21 -11.86 0.94 7.79
C ILE A 21 -12.43 1.51 6.49
N TYR A 22 -11.64 1.53 5.42
CA TYR A 22 -12.01 2.17 4.16
C TYR A 22 -12.76 1.24 3.18
N ARG A 23 -12.86 -0.07 3.48
CA ARG A 23 -13.56 -1.05 2.63
C ARG A 23 -15.01 -0.69 2.36
N ASN A 24 -15.67 -0.02 3.30
CA ASN A 24 -17.09 0.31 3.20
C ASN A 24 -17.36 1.66 2.52
N ASP A 25 -16.31 2.35 2.07
CA ASP A 25 -16.44 3.64 1.41
C ASP A 25 -16.74 3.45 -0.09
N VAL A 26 -17.90 3.92 -0.54
CA VAL A 26 -18.36 3.76 -1.93
C VAL A 26 -17.47 4.54 -2.93
N ARG A 27 -16.70 5.53 -2.46
CA ARG A 27 -15.86 6.36 -3.33
C ARG A 27 -14.49 5.72 -3.57
N LEU A 28 -14.08 4.80 -2.69
CA LEU A 28 -12.73 4.25 -2.62
C LEU A 28 -12.75 2.74 -2.81
N GLN A 29 -11.76 2.22 -3.53
CA GLN A 29 -11.43 0.81 -3.50
C GLN A 29 -10.10 0.66 -2.79
N VAL A 30 -10.04 -0.21 -1.78
CA VAL A 30 -8.86 -0.33 -0.93
C VAL A 30 -8.32 -1.74 -0.91
N ARG A 31 -7.00 -1.84 -0.94
CA ARG A 31 -6.24 -3.09 -0.74
C ARG A 31 -5.07 -2.85 0.20
N SER A 32 -4.57 -3.91 0.81
CA SER A 32 -3.41 -3.86 1.69
C SER A 32 -2.31 -4.81 1.23
N ALA A 33 -1.05 -4.38 1.33
CA ALA A 33 0.13 -5.17 1.00
C ALA A 33 1.29 -4.93 1.97
N GLY A 34 2.26 -5.84 1.96
CA GLY A 34 3.48 -5.76 2.75
C GLY A 34 4.72 -5.68 1.88
N VAL A 35 5.69 -4.86 2.28
CA VAL A 35 6.98 -4.73 1.58
C VAL A 35 7.88 -5.95 1.83
N ASN A 36 7.82 -6.51 3.05
CA ASN A 36 8.69 -7.60 3.46
C ASN A 36 8.29 -8.91 2.78
N SER A 37 9.27 -9.78 2.52
CA SER A 37 9.05 -11.13 1.96
C SER A 37 8.27 -12.04 2.90
N SER A 38 8.33 -11.81 4.21
CA SER A 38 7.51 -12.51 5.21
C SER A 38 6.10 -11.90 5.40
N ALA A 39 5.67 -10.99 4.53
CA ALA A 39 4.32 -10.43 4.64
C ALA A 39 3.27 -11.45 4.20
N LYS A 40 2.10 -11.46 4.86
CA LYS A 40 0.98 -12.34 4.48
C LYS A 40 0.55 -12.15 3.02
N HIS A 41 0.47 -10.89 2.60
CA HIS A 41 0.28 -10.50 1.20
C HIS A 41 1.43 -9.56 0.82
N GLN A 42 2.36 -10.07 0.03
CA GLN A 42 3.51 -9.29 -0.45
C GLN A 42 3.07 -8.38 -1.60
N ILE A 43 3.58 -7.15 -1.60
CA ILE A 43 3.36 -6.23 -2.72
C ILE A 43 3.84 -6.86 -4.02
N SER A 44 2.92 -6.97 -4.96
CA SER A 44 3.13 -7.56 -6.28
C SER A 44 2.94 -6.52 -7.37
N ILE A 45 3.44 -6.81 -8.57
CA ILE A 45 3.27 -5.95 -9.76
C ILE A 45 1.79 -5.65 -10.00
N LYS A 46 0.93 -6.68 -9.90
CA LYS A 46 -0.52 -6.55 -10.06
C LYS A 46 -1.16 -5.58 -9.07
N ASP A 47 -0.63 -5.46 -7.85
CA ASP A 47 -1.14 -4.51 -6.86
C ASP A 47 -0.79 -3.08 -7.25
N ILE A 48 0.41 -2.87 -7.79
CA ILE A 48 0.91 -1.57 -8.25
C ILE A 48 0.13 -1.10 -9.48
N GLU A 49 -0.07 -1.98 -10.46
CA GLU A 49 -0.87 -1.68 -11.66
C GLU A 49 -2.35 -1.46 -11.33
N TRP A 50 -2.86 -2.14 -10.31
CA TRP A 50 -4.24 -1.95 -9.86
C TRP A 50 -4.44 -0.64 -9.10
N CYS A 51 -3.44 -0.08 -8.41
CA CYS A 51 -3.66 1.10 -7.57
C CYS A 51 -3.37 2.42 -8.29
N ASP A 52 -4.21 3.41 -8.03
CA ASP A 52 -4.00 4.80 -8.48
C ASP A 52 -3.09 5.54 -7.47
N LEU A 53 -3.16 5.16 -6.19
CA LEU A 53 -2.42 5.76 -5.08
C LEU A 53 -1.87 4.69 -4.13
N ILE A 54 -0.58 4.79 -3.79
CA ILE A 54 0.06 3.97 -2.76
C ILE A 54 0.22 4.79 -1.49
N LEU A 55 -0.31 4.28 -0.39
CA LEU A 55 -0.24 4.88 0.93
C LEU A 55 0.68 4.06 1.83
N VAL A 56 1.87 4.62 2.12
CA VAL A 56 2.84 3.98 3.00
C VAL A 56 2.71 4.49 4.44
N MET A 57 2.87 3.58 5.40
CA MET A 57 2.86 3.93 6.83
C MET A 57 4.17 4.56 7.30
N GLU A 58 5.30 4.20 6.68
CA GLU A 58 6.62 4.72 7.02
C GLU A 58 7.38 5.15 5.76
N TYR A 59 8.24 6.15 5.91
CA TYR A 59 9.05 6.65 4.79
C TYR A 59 9.97 5.56 4.21
N ARG A 60 10.50 4.69 5.06
CA ARG A 60 11.38 3.58 4.65
C ARG A 60 10.71 2.61 3.67
N HIS A 61 9.39 2.47 3.74
CA HIS A 61 8.64 1.63 2.79
C HIS A 61 8.63 2.24 1.40
N LYS A 62 8.52 3.57 1.28
CA LYS A 62 8.60 4.27 -0.02
C LYS A 62 9.92 3.98 -0.72
N GLU A 63 11.03 4.03 0.00
CA GLU A 63 12.34 3.70 -0.55
C GLU A 63 12.47 2.22 -0.93
N CYS A 64 12.00 1.30 -0.09
CA CYS A 64 12.02 -0.13 -0.43
C CYS A 64 11.19 -0.43 -1.69
N ILE A 65 10.00 0.16 -1.82
CA ILE A 65 9.16 -0.01 -3.02
C ILE A 65 9.89 0.58 -4.24
N ARG A 66 10.45 1.79 -4.11
CA ARG A 66 11.24 2.40 -5.19
C ARG A 66 12.43 1.55 -5.63
N LYS A 67 13.16 0.94 -4.68
CA LYS A 67 14.28 0.05 -4.98
C LYS A 67 13.82 -1.25 -5.62
N LYS A 68 12.74 -1.85 -5.12
CA LYS A 68 12.23 -3.16 -5.58
C LYS A 68 11.57 -3.08 -6.95
N PHE A 69 10.92 -1.96 -7.26
CA PHE A 69 10.19 -1.73 -8.50
C PHE A 69 10.79 -0.58 -9.32
N ASN A 70 12.10 -0.36 -9.23
CA ASN A 70 12.81 0.71 -9.93
C ASN A 70 12.67 0.65 -11.47
N LYS A 71 12.42 -0.54 -12.03
CA LYS A 71 12.22 -0.77 -13.47
C LYS A 71 10.78 -0.47 -13.94
N MET A 72 9.86 -0.14 -13.03
CA MET A 72 8.45 0.10 -13.35
C MET A 72 8.04 1.55 -13.08
N LYS A 73 7.02 2.00 -13.82
CA LYS A 73 6.37 3.28 -13.59
C LYS A 73 5.55 3.18 -12.31
N LEU A 74 6.08 3.73 -11.23
CA LEU A 74 5.41 3.73 -9.93
C LEU A 74 4.29 4.79 -9.89
N PRO A 75 3.09 4.44 -9.40
CA PRO A 75 2.03 5.41 -9.12
C PRO A 75 2.43 6.33 -7.95
N ASN A 76 1.58 7.32 -7.65
CA ASN A 76 1.86 8.27 -6.58
C ASN A 76 2.03 7.56 -5.23
N ILE A 77 3.18 7.74 -4.59
CA ILE A 77 3.46 7.17 -3.26
C ILE A 77 3.44 8.30 -2.22
N SER A 78 2.38 8.33 -1.43
CA SER A 78 2.16 9.28 -0.35
C SER A 78 2.29 8.58 1.01
N ARG A 79 2.82 9.30 2.00
CA ARG A 79 2.79 8.84 3.39
C ARG A 79 1.41 9.09 3.97
N VAL A 80 0.91 8.20 4.81
CA VAL A 80 -0.28 8.50 5.62
C VAL A 80 0.18 9.28 6.86
N PRO A 81 -0.17 10.56 7.01
CA PRO A 81 0.28 11.36 8.15
C PRO A 81 -0.48 11.01 9.44
N SER A 82 -1.62 10.31 9.37
CA SER A 82 -2.50 10.12 10.53
C SER A 82 -3.34 8.84 10.41
N LEU A 83 -2.80 7.74 10.93
CA LEU A 83 -3.61 6.66 11.49
C LEU A 83 -3.13 6.56 12.95
N LYS A 84 -3.62 7.48 13.78
CA LYS A 84 -3.54 7.34 15.24
C LYS A 84 -4.61 6.35 15.67
#